data_AF-Q5FJX7-F1
#
_entry.id   AF-Q5FJX7-F1
#
_cell.length_a   1.000
_cell.length_b   1.000
_cell.length_c   1.000
_cell.angle_alpha   90.00
_cell.angle_beta   90.00
_cell.angle_gamma   90.00
#
_symmetry.space_group_name_H-M   'P 1'
#
loop_
_entity.id
_entity.type
_entity.pdbx_description
1 polymer ?
#
loop_
_entity_poly.entity_id
_entity_poly.type
_entity_poly.pdbx_seq_one_letter_code
_entity_poly.pdbx_strand_id
1 'polypeptide(L)'
;MVKYPSGSLAAFRKPVTTQKKMRTGKRSYTHKKGVNFSDRGMTLEQQINESNKYYLTEEIAVVHKKPTPIQIVKVDYPKRSKAVIREAYFRQASTTDYNGVYKGYYLDFEAKETKNKTNFPLKNFHEHQIFHLAECLKQQGICFTIIRFASLERYFVTPASFVINAWRKAEKSSMTLKEIESHSYEIKSGFRPTLPYLKAVDNFIADRKRE
;
A
#
# COMPACT_ATOMS: atom_id res chain seq x y z
N MET A 1 42.77 13.28 -39.02
CA MET A 1 41.49 12.54 -38.91
C MET A 1 41.43 11.91 -37.53
N VAL A 2 40.62 12.48 -36.62
CA VAL A 2 40.48 12.03 -35.22
C VAL A 2 39.49 10.85 -35.18
N LYS A 3 39.86 9.70 -34.60
CA LYS A 3 38.98 8.53 -34.39
C LYS A 3 38.36 8.60 -32.99
N TYR A 4 37.04 8.62 -32.91
CA TYR A 4 36.29 8.55 -31.64
C TYR A 4 35.98 7.09 -31.26
N PRO A 5 35.92 6.73 -29.97
CA PRO A 5 35.66 5.36 -29.53
C PRO A 5 34.23 4.89 -29.88
N SER A 6 34.12 3.69 -30.47
CA SER A 6 32.85 2.99 -30.67
C SER A 6 32.34 2.46 -29.33
N GLY A 7 31.15 2.87 -28.89
CA GLY A 7 30.59 2.63 -27.55
C GLY A 7 30.26 1.16 -27.17
N SER A 8 31.12 0.19 -27.44
CA SER A 8 30.99 -1.17 -26.89
C SER A 8 31.72 -1.27 -25.55
N LEU A 9 30.95 -1.48 -24.48
CA LEU A 9 31.49 -1.80 -23.15
C LEU A 9 32.42 -3.03 -23.23
N ALA A 10 33.65 -2.86 -22.75
CA ALA A 10 34.64 -3.91 -22.67
C ALA A 10 34.10 -5.14 -21.92
N ALA A 11 34.22 -6.31 -22.54
CA ALA A 11 33.81 -7.58 -21.97
C ALA A 11 34.72 -7.98 -20.79
N PHE A 12 34.20 -7.91 -19.57
CA PHE A 12 34.82 -8.53 -18.40
C PHE A 12 34.67 -10.07 -18.52
N ARG A 13 35.72 -10.77 -18.97
CA ARG A 13 35.80 -12.24 -18.90
C ARG A 13 36.26 -12.66 -17.50
N LYS A 14 35.42 -13.38 -16.75
CA LYS A 14 35.85 -14.12 -15.55
C LYS A 14 36.66 -15.36 -15.96
N PRO A 15 37.73 -15.72 -15.24
CA PRO A 15 38.45 -16.97 -15.49
C PRO A 15 37.56 -18.17 -15.15
N VAL A 16 37.56 -19.16 -16.04
CA VAL A 16 36.84 -20.43 -15.89
C VAL A 16 37.67 -21.36 -15.02
N THR A 17 37.26 -21.59 -13.78
CA THR A 17 37.79 -22.68 -12.94
C THR A 17 36.83 -23.86 -13.03
N THR A 18 37.27 -24.93 -13.68
CA THR A 18 36.51 -26.18 -13.87
C THR A 18 36.47 -26.96 -12.56
N GLN A 19 35.35 -26.91 -11.83
CA GLN A 19 35.06 -27.89 -10.77
C GLN A 19 33.96 -28.86 -11.22
N LYS A 20 34.33 -30.14 -11.23
CA LYS A 20 33.53 -31.30 -11.59
C LYS A 20 32.51 -31.61 -10.47
N LYS A 21 31.26 -31.84 -10.89
CA LYS A 21 30.22 -32.69 -10.26
C LYS A 21 29.65 -32.26 -8.90
N MET A 22 28.38 -31.88 -8.89
CA MET A 22 27.27 -32.75 -8.46
C MET A 22 25.93 -32.13 -8.92
N ARG A 23 25.12 -32.90 -9.66
CA ARG A 23 23.81 -32.47 -10.18
C ARG A 23 22.80 -32.54 -9.05
N THR A 24 22.37 -31.39 -8.52
CA THR A 24 21.10 -31.28 -7.78
C THR A 24 20.22 -30.28 -8.53
N GLY A 25 19.13 -30.77 -9.11
CA GLY A 25 18.20 -29.97 -9.89
C GLY A 25 17.40 -29.02 -9.00
N LYS A 26 17.90 -27.81 -8.76
CA LYS A 26 17.08 -26.68 -8.32
C LYS A 26 16.72 -25.85 -9.55
N ARG A 27 15.48 -25.99 -10.03
CA ARG A 27 14.89 -25.04 -10.98
C ARG A 27 14.88 -23.66 -10.32
N SER A 28 15.75 -22.75 -10.75
CA SER A 28 15.69 -21.35 -10.35
C SER A 28 14.56 -20.68 -11.12
N TYR A 29 13.46 -20.37 -10.44
CA TYR A 29 12.43 -19.49 -10.97
C TYR A 29 13.00 -18.08 -11.08
N THR A 30 13.50 -17.70 -12.25
CA THR A 30 13.87 -16.32 -12.55
C THR A 30 12.65 -15.62 -13.14
N HIS A 31 11.87 -14.94 -12.30
CA HIS A 31 10.84 -14.03 -12.79
C HIS A 31 11.57 -12.83 -13.41
N LYS A 32 11.69 -12.81 -14.75
CA LYS A 32 12.09 -11.59 -15.45
C LYS A 32 11.06 -10.51 -15.09
N LYS A 33 11.50 -9.42 -14.43
CA LYS A 33 10.71 -8.18 -14.35
C LYS A 33 10.62 -7.62 -15.77
N GLY A 34 9.62 -8.07 -16.51
CA GLY A 34 9.34 -7.66 -17.87
C GLY A 34 8.44 -6.43 -17.90
N VAL A 35 9.00 -5.36 -18.45
CA VAL A 35 8.35 -4.23 -19.16
C VAL A 35 7.39 -3.33 -18.37
N ASN A 36 7.85 -2.08 -18.17
CA ASN A 36 7.05 -0.90 -17.82
C ASN A 36 6.00 -0.61 -18.90
N PHE A 37 4.72 -0.90 -18.62
CA PHE A 37 3.59 -0.14 -19.14
C PHE A 37 3.08 0.68 -17.97
N SER A 38 3.69 1.85 -17.75
CA SER A 38 3.94 2.52 -16.46
C SER A 38 2.79 2.71 -15.48
N ASP A 39 1.56 2.28 -15.76
CA ASP A 39 0.45 2.23 -14.80
C ASP A 39 -0.54 1.06 -15.00
N ARG A 40 -0.44 0.27 -16.08
CA ARG A 40 -1.46 -0.76 -16.45
C ARG A 40 -1.38 -2.07 -15.67
N GLY A 41 -0.89 -2.00 -14.44
CA GLY A 41 -0.69 -3.16 -13.57
C GLY A 41 -0.22 -2.82 -12.16
N MET A 42 -0.26 -1.54 -11.76
CA MET A 42 0.11 -1.17 -10.40
C MET A 42 -0.94 -1.70 -9.42
N THR A 43 -0.43 -2.23 -8.31
CA THR A 43 -1.28 -2.58 -7.17
C THR A 43 -1.79 -1.30 -6.51
N LEU A 44 -2.94 -1.36 -5.82
CA LEU A 44 -3.44 -0.22 -5.06
C LEU A 44 -2.40 0.33 -4.07
N GLU A 45 -1.65 -0.56 -3.43
CA GLU A 45 -0.56 -0.21 -2.52
C GLU A 45 0.54 0.61 -3.20
N GLN A 46 0.95 0.24 -4.43
CA GLN A 46 1.95 1.01 -5.18
C GLN A 46 1.45 2.42 -5.49
N GLN A 47 0.21 2.55 -5.97
CA GLN A 47 -0.39 3.85 -6.29
C GLN A 47 -0.48 4.76 -5.07
N ILE A 48 -0.86 4.21 -3.91
CA ILE A 48 -0.89 4.96 -2.64
C ILE A 48 0.52 5.38 -2.22
N ASN A 49 1.50 4.46 -2.26
CA ASN A 49 2.87 4.77 -1.85
C ASN A 49 3.51 5.85 -2.75
N GLU A 50 3.28 5.82 -4.06
CA GLU A 50 3.72 6.87 -4.98
C GLU A 50 3.04 8.21 -4.69
N SER A 51 1.74 8.20 -4.42
CA SER A 51 0.98 9.40 -4.05
C SER A 51 1.48 10.00 -2.74
N ASN A 52 1.73 9.17 -1.73
CA ASN A 52 2.28 9.59 -0.44
C ASN A 52 3.68 10.19 -0.58
N LYS A 53 4.52 9.60 -1.45
CA LYS A 53 5.83 10.17 -1.76
C LYS A 53 5.71 11.53 -2.43
N TYR A 54 4.76 11.70 -3.36
CA TYR A 54 4.45 12.99 -3.96
C TYR A 54 4.01 14.01 -2.90
N TYR A 55 3.03 13.66 -2.06
CA TYR A 55 2.56 14.54 -0.99
C TYR A 55 3.65 14.97 -0.01
N LEU A 56 4.58 14.08 0.30
CA LEU A 56 5.72 14.39 1.15
C LEU A 56 6.71 15.34 0.45
N THR A 57 6.99 15.11 -0.84
CA THR A 57 7.98 15.90 -1.61
C THR A 57 7.47 17.31 -1.88
N GLU A 58 6.17 17.47 -2.13
CA GLU A 58 5.52 18.76 -2.36
C GLU A 58 5.04 19.44 -1.06
N GLU A 59 5.43 18.92 0.12
CA GLU A 59 5.07 19.46 1.44
C GLU A 59 3.55 19.59 1.69
N ILE A 60 2.73 18.74 1.05
CA ILE A 60 1.27 18.76 1.16
C ILE A 60 0.80 17.99 2.39
N ALA A 61 1.33 16.78 2.61
CA ALA A 61 0.96 15.90 3.72
C ALA A 61 2.10 14.93 4.05
N VAL A 62 2.17 14.50 5.32
CA VAL A 62 3.15 13.51 5.77
C VAL A 62 2.39 12.23 6.10
N VAL A 63 2.34 11.30 5.13
CA VAL A 63 1.61 10.03 5.25
C VAL A 63 2.54 8.88 4.88
N HIS A 64 2.55 7.83 5.70
CA HIS A 64 3.41 6.67 5.50
C HIS A 64 2.65 5.36 5.67
N LYS A 65 3.19 4.31 5.03
CA LYS A 65 2.80 2.93 5.30
C LYS A 65 3.56 2.41 6.51
N LYS A 66 2.84 1.82 7.46
CA LYS A 66 3.42 1.12 8.61
C LYS A 66 4.15 -0.14 8.12
N PRO A 67 5.36 -0.42 8.62
CA PRO A 67 6.11 -1.60 8.23
C PRO A 67 5.40 -2.87 8.73
N THR A 68 5.61 -3.98 8.03
CA THR A 68 5.07 -5.28 8.46
C THR A 68 5.63 -5.64 9.83
N PRO A 69 4.77 -5.91 10.83
CA PRO A 69 5.22 -6.18 12.19
C PRO A 69 5.96 -7.52 12.25
N ILE A 70 7.22 -7.47 12.69
CA ILE A 70 8.08 -8.63 12.90
C ILE A 70 8.62 -8.63 14.34
N GLN A 71 8.70 -9.81 14.93
CA GLN A 71 9.41 -10.06 16.18
C GLN A 71 10.80 -10.58 15.85
N ILE A 72 11.82 -9.78 16.13
CA ILE A 72 13.21 -10.17 15.96
C ILE A 72 13.64 -10.98 17.19
N VAL A 73 14.19 -12.17 16.96
CA VAL A 73 14.66 -13.08 18.02
C VAL A 73 16.18 -13.14 18.07
N LYS A 74 16.83 -13.24 16.90
CA LYS A 74 18.29 -13.31 16.81
C LYS A 74 18.83 -12.38 15.76
N VAL A 75 19.81 -11.57 16.13
CA VAL A 75 20.57 -10.69 15.24
C VAL A 75 22.05 -10.99 15.37
N ASP A 76 22.72 -11.21 14.24
CA ASP A 76 24.17 -11.29 14.16
C ASP A 76 24.75 -9.96 13.67
N TYR A 77 25.93 -9.60 14.17
CA TYR A 77 26.66 -8.39 13.78
C TYR A 77 28.03 -8.74 13.19
N PRO A 78 28.10 -9.25 11.94
CA PRO A 78 29.38 -9.67 11.35
C PRO A 78 30.36 -8.53 11.11
N LYS A 79 29.89 -7.28 10.98
CA LYS A 79 30.69 -6.06 10.79
C LYS A 79 29.97 -4.87 11.43
N ARG A 80 30.69 -3.82 11.82
CA ARG A 80 30.11 -2.58 12.40
C ARG A 80 29.02 -1.94 11.55
N SER A 81 29.02 -2.17 10.24
CA SER A 81 28.06 -1.61 9.27
C SER A 81 26.94 -2.57 8.86
N LYS A 82 26.85 -3.77 9.45
CA LYS A 82 25.87 -4.78 9.04
C LYS A 82 25.30 -5.52 10.25
N ALA A 83 24.01 -5.36 10.45
CA ALA A 83 23.19 -6.24 11.28
C ALA A 83 22.44 -7.20 10.36
N VAL A 84 22.41 -8.48 10.72
CA VAL A 84 21.68 -9.52 9.98
C VAL A 84 20.70 -10.17 10.94
N ILE A 85 19.41 -9.99 10.68
CA ILE A 85 18.36 -10.73 11.38
C ILE A 85 18.47 -12.20 10.94
N ARG A 86 18.79 -13.07 11.89
CA ARG A 86 18.90 -14.53 11.68
C ARG A 86 17.60 -15.25 11.92
N GLU A 87 16.84 -14.78 12.88
CA GLU A 87 15.58 -15.38 13.29
C GLU A 87 14.60 -14.25 13.63
N ALA A 88 13.45 -14.29 12.97
CA ALA A 88 12.33 -13.43 13.25
C ALA A 88 11.02 -14.15 12.92
N TYR A 89 9.98 -13.82 13.68
CA TYR A 89 8.63 -14.32 13.48
C TYR A 89 7.73 -13.16 13.07
N PHE A 90 6.81 -13.39 12.12
CA PHE A 90 5.78 -12.39 11.83
C PHE A 90 4.86 -12.24 13.04
N ARG A 91 4.49 -11.00 13.36
CA ARG A 91 3.44 -10.71 14.34
C ARG A 91 2.15 -10.36 13.62
N GLN A 92 1.04 -10.61 14.29
CA GLN A 92 -0.25 -10.13 13.81
C GLN A 92 -0.27 -8.59 13.92
N ALA A 93 -0.71 -7.91 12.85
CA ALA A 93 -0.95 -6.48 12.90
C ALA A 93 -2.08 -6.17 13.87
N SER A 94 -1.92 -5.11 14.67
CA SER A 94 -2.96 -4.59 15.56
C SER A 94 -3.61 -3.31 15.03
N THR A 95 -3.06 -2.74 13.96
CA THR A 95 -3.49 -1.46 13.40
C THR A 95 -3.69 -1.56 11.89
N THR A 96 -4.28 -0.52 11.31
CA THR A 96 -4.31 -0.25 9.87
C THR A 96 -2.93 0.00 9.27
N ASP A 97 -2.84 -0.11 7.94
CA ASP A 97 -1.59 -0.01 7.20
C ASP A 97 -1.04 1.42 7.04
N TYR A 98 -1.87 2.47 7.01
CA TYR A 98 -1.41 3.84 6.70
C TYR A 98 -1.83 4.84 7.78
N ASN A 99 -0.92 5.76 8.10
CA ASN A 99 -1.23 6.90 8.94
C ASN A 99 -0.37 8.11 8.60
N GLY A 100 -0.74 9.27 9.14
CA GLY A 100 -0.01 10.50 8.91
C GLY A 100 -0.68 11.75 9.46
N VAL A 101 -0.22 12.90 8.98
CA VAL A 101 -0.76 14.21 9.31
C VAL A 101 -1.03 15.02 8.03
N TYR A 102 -2.16 15.71 8.03
CA TYR A 102 -2.54 16.64 6.97
C TYR A 102 -3.30 17.82 7.58
N LYS A 103 -2.84 19.05 7.33
CA LYS A 103 -3.42 20.30 7.88
C LYS A 103 -3.63 20.25 9.40
N GLY A 104 -2.74 19.60 10.14
CA GLY A 104 -2.81 19.43 11.60
C GLY A 104 -3.73 18.29 12.08
N TYR A 105 -4.47 17.63 11.19
CA TYR A 105 -5.32 16.49 11.53
C TYR A 105 -4.55 15.18 11.41
N TYR A 106 -4.73 14.30 12.40
CA TYR A 106 -4.29 12.90 12.31
C TYR A 106 -5.12 12.16 11.26
N LEU A 107 -4.44 11.50 10.33
CA LEU A 107 -5.04 10.63 9.32
C LEU A 107 -4.70 9.17 9.64
N ASP A 108 -5.69 8.30 9.50
CA ASP A 108 -5.51 6.84 9.62
C ASP A 108 -6.41 6.13 8.63
N PHE A 109 -5.84 5.25 7.80
CA PHE A 109 -6.65 4.55 6.81
C PHE A 109 -6.11 3.19 6.43
N GLU A 110 -7.03 2.40 5.89
CA GLU A 110 -6.79 1.08 5.32
C GLU A 110 -7.08 1.10 3.82
N ALA A 111 -6.36 0.29 3.04
CA ALA A 111 -6.55 0.21 1.60
C ALA A 111 -6.81 -1.22 1.16
N LYS A 112 -7.94 -1.45 0.47
CA LYS A 112 -8.33 -2.78 0.00
C LYS A 112 -8.85 -2.73 -1.42
N GLU A 113 -8.59 -3.80 -2.17
CA GLU A 113 -9.08 -3.94 -3.54
C GLU A 113 -9.91 -5.21 -3.72
N THR A 114 -10.83 -5.18 -4.66
CA THR A 114 -11.65 -6.32 -5.06
C THR A 114 -11.68 -6.43 -6.59
N LYS A 115 -11.74 -7.66 -7.10
CA LYS A 115 -11.99 -7.94 -8.52
C LYS A 115 -13.49 -8.07 -8.83
N ASN A 116 -14.34 -8.17 -7.80
CA ASN A 116 -15.78 -8.20 -7.98
C ASN A 116 -16.27 -6.88 -8.58
N LYS A 117 -17.32 -6.94 -9.42
CA LYS A 117 -17.86 -5.76 -10.10
C LYS A 117 -19.00 -5.10 -9.33
N THR A 118 -19.72 -5.85 -8.50
CA THR A 118 -20.98 -5.39 -7.89
C THR A 118 -20.90 -5.22 -6.38
N ASN A 119 -20.02 -5.98 -5.70
CA ASN A 119 -19.97 -6.01 -4.24
C ASN A 119 -18.53 -6.06 -3.73
N PHE A 120 -18.28 -5.37 -2.63
CA PHE A 120 -17.03 -5.42 -1.88
C PHE A 120 -17.17 -6.37 -0.67
N PRO A 121 -16.44 -7.50 -0.63
CA PRO A 121 -16.50 -8.43 0.51
C PRO A 121 -15.94 -7.81 1.81
N LEU A 122 -16.73 -7.82 2.88
CA LEU A 122 -16.30 -7.25 4.18
C LEU A 122 -15.17 -8.05 4.83
N LYS A 123 -15.03 -9.34 4.48
CA LYS A 123 -13.90 -10.20 4.91
C LYS A 123 -12.51 -9.67 4.53
N ASN A 124 -12.42 -8.71 3.61
CA ASN A 124 -11.17 -8.05 3.27
C ASN A 124 -10.65 -7.15 4.40
N PHE A 125 -11.53 -6.73 5.32
CA PHE A 125 -11.18 -6.03 6.54
C PHE A 125 -11.13 -7.01 7.71
N HIS A 126 -10.01 -7.01 8.42
CA HIS A 126 -9.84 -7.84 9.62
C HIS A 126 -10.34 -7.09 10.86
N GLU A 127 -10.81 -7.85 11.86
CA GLU A 127 -11.40 -7.32 13.10
C GLU A 127 -10.52 -6.28 13.80
N HIS A 128 -9.21 -6.55 13.93
CA HIS A 128 -8.26 -5.61 14.55
C HIS A 128 -8.20 -4.26 13.83
N GLN A 129 -8.37 -4.24 12.50
CA GLN A 129 -8.39 -2.99 11.71
C GLN A 129 -9.64 -2.17 12.03
N ILE A 130 -10.80 -2.85 12.12
CA ILE A 130 -12.08 -2.22 12.43
C ILE A 130 -12.08 -1.66 13.86
N PHE A 131 -11.56 -2.42 14.82
CA PHE A 131 -11.41 -1.97 16.20
C PHE A 131 -10.48 -0.75 16.29
N HIS A 132 -9.30 -0.81 15.66
CA HIS A 132 -8.36 0.31 15.61
C HIS A 132 -8.99 1.58 15.02
N LEU A 133 -9.66 1.46 13.86
CA LEU A 133 -10.37 2.59 13.24
C LEU A 133 -11.45 3.17 14.19
N ALA A 134 -12.18 2.32 14.91
CA ALA A 134 -13.18 2.78 15.87
C ALA A 134 -12.55 3.55 17.05
N GLU A 135 -11.42 3.09 17.58
CA GLU A 135 -10.70 3.80 18.65
C GLU A 135 -10.10 5.13 18.15
N CYS A 136 -9.55 5.16 16.93
CA CYS A 136 -9.08 6.41 16.32
C CYS A 136 -10.21 7.42 16.08
N LEU A 137 -11.40 6.96 15.66
CA LEU A 137 -12.57 7.84 15.53
C LEU A 137 -13.02 8.42 16.87
N LYS A 138 -12.99 7.62 17.96
CA LYS A 138 -13.27 8.13 19.32
C LYS A 138 -12.29 9.23 19.74
N GLN A 139 -11.02 9.08 19.36
CA GLN A 139 -9.98 10.08 19.55
C GLN A 139 -9.97 11.16 18.47
N GLN A 140 -11.09 11.32 17.74
CA GLN A 140 -11.24 12.45 16.86
C GLN A 140 -10.17 12.46 15.74
N GLY A 141 -9.74 11.29 15.27
CA GLY A 141 -8.90 11.13 14.08
C GLY A 141 -9.72 11.12 12.79
N ILE A 142 -9.16 11.60 11.67
CA ILE A 142 -9.79 11.48 10.36
C ILE A 142 -9.49 10.08 9.82
N CYS A 143 -10.47 9.19 9.98
CA CYS A 143 -10.33 7.78 9.65
C CYS A 143 -11.16 7.42 8.42
N PHE A 144 -10.54 6.76 7.44
CA PHE A 144 -11.20 6.35 6.20
C PHE A 144 -10.63 5.05 5.64
N THR A 145 -11.21 4.58 4.55
CA THR A 145 -10.66 3.46 3.77
C THR A 145 -10.61 3.83 2.30
N ILE A 146 -9.62 3.30 1.59
CA ILE A 146 -9.54 3.40 0.13
C ILE A 146 -9.95 2.05 -0.44
N ILE A 147 -11.08 2.04 -1.15
CA ILE A 147 -11.66 0.84 -1.77
C ILE A 147 -11.48 0.93 -3.28
N ARG A 148 -10.77 -0.04 -3.86
CA ARG A 148 -10.61 -0.17 -5.31
C ARG A 148 -11.45 -1.32 -5.88
N PHE A 149 -12.27 -1.03 -6.87
CA PHE A 149 -12.88 -2.04 -7.75
C PHE A 149 -11.97 -2.23 -8.96
N ALA A 150 -11.02 -3.16 -8.86
CA ALA A 150 -9.94 -3.33 -9.84
C ALA A 150 -10.46 -3.61 -11.25
N SER A 151 -11.52 -4.42 -11.38
CA SER A 151 -12.15 -4.75 -12.68
C SER A 151 -12.92 -3.60 -13.32
N LEU A 152 -13.22 -2.54 -12.56
CA LEU A 152 -13.90 -1.34 -13.03
C LEU A 152 -12.97 -0.13 -13.11
N GLU A 153 -11.73 -0.26 -12.62
CA GLU A 153 -10.78 0.85 -12.47
C GLU A 153 -11.34 2.04 -11.66
N ARG A 154 -12.18 1.75 -10.66
CA ARG A 154 -12.82 2.76 -9.80
C ARG A 154 -12.26 2.73 -8.39
N TYR A 155 -12.12 3.92 -7.80
CA TYR A 155 -11.49 4.14 -6.51
C TYR A 155 -12.40 4.99 -5.64
N PHE A 156 -12.65 4.56 -4.41
CA PHE A 156 -13.55 5.23 -3.48
C PHE A 156 -12.84 5.51 -2.17
N VAL A 157 -12.93 6.75 -1.71
CA VAL A 157 -12.51 7.14 -0.36
C VAL A 157 -13.75 7.11 0.52
N THR A 158 -13.81 6.09 1.37
CA THR A 158 -15.00 5.75 2.17
C THR A 158 -14.76 6.12 3.63
N PRO A 159 -15.66 6.86 4.30
CA PRO A 159 -15.57 7.13 5.74
C PRO A 159 -15.45 5.83 6.55
N ALA A 160 -14.57 5.78 7.55
CA ALA A 160 -14.40 4.58 8.37
C ALA A 160 -15.67 4.23 9.14
N SER A 161 -16.46 5.23 9.56
CA SER A 161 -17.74 5.03 10.26
C SER A 161 -18.71 4.15 9.46
N PHE A 162 -18.82 4.39 8.15
CA PHE A 162 -19.65 3.58 7.26
C PHE A 162 -19.17 2.12 7.17
N VAL A 163 -17.86 1.92 7.00
CA VAL A 163 -17.27 0.57 6.93
C VAL A 163 -17.43 -0.18 8.25
N ILE A 164 -17.19 0.47 9.39
CA ILE A 164 -17.38 -0.10 10.73
C ILE A 164 -18.84 -0.52 10.93
N ASN A 165 -19.78 0.35 10.57
CA ASN A 165 -21.22 0.06 10.69
C ASN A 165 -21.64 -1.12 9.80
N ALA A 166 -21.09 -1.21 8.59
CA ALA A 166 -21.36 -2.35 7.71
C ALA A 166 -20.76 -3.64 8.24
N TRP A 167 -19.53 -3.60 8.78
CA TRP A 167 -18.81 -4.77 9.29
C TRP A 167 -19.44 -5.34 10.57
N ARG A 168 -20.00 -4.50 11.45
CA ARG A 168 -20.64 -4.93 12.70
C ARG A 168 -22.02 -5.57 12.51
N LYS A 169 -22.65 -5.43 11.35
CA LYS A 169 -23.96 -6.04 11.06
C LYS A 169 -23.77 -7.52 10.72
N ALA A 170 -24.21 -8.41 11.62
CA ALA A 170 -24.03 -9.85 11.48
C ALA A 170 -24.56 -10.43 10.16
N GLU A 171 -25.66 -9.89 9.63
CA GLU A 171 -26.28 -10.35 8.38
C GLU A 171 -25.56 -9.85 7.11
N LYS A 172 -24.61 -8.91 7.26
CA LYS A 172 -23.98 -8.25 6.11
C LYS A 172 -22.58 -8.81 5.86
N SER A 173 -22.43 -9.56 4.76
CA SER A 173 -21.15 -10.14 4.32
C SER A 173 -20.39 -9.27 3.30
N SER A 174 -21.06 -8.29 2.70
CA SER A 174 -20.49 -7.40 1.69
C SER A 174 -21.23 -6.05 1.63
N MET A 175 -20.57 -5.05 1.06
CA MET A 175 -21.17 -3.76 0.70
C MET A 175 -21.38 -3.72 -0.81
N THR A 176 -22.55 -3.32 -1.27
CA THR A 176 -22.79 -3.17 -2.71
C THR A 176 -22.05 -1.94 -3.25
N LEU A 177 -21.73 -1.95 -4.55
CA LEU A 177 -21.11 -0.80 -5.23
C LEU A 177 -21.97 0.46 -5.06
N LYS A 178 -23.30 0.34 -5.20
CA LYS A 178 -24.24 1.45 -5.03
C LYS A 178 -24.19 2.05 -3.62
N GLU A 179 -24.09 1.21 -2.59
CA GLU A 179 -23.95 1.68 -1.21
C GLU A 179 -22.62 2.41 -0.99
N ILE A 180 -21.53 1.95 -1.61
CA ILE A 180 -20.23 2.62 -1.53
C ILE A 180 -20.29 3.96 -2.27
N GLU A 181 -20.83 4.00 -3.48
CA GLU A 181 -21.02 5.23 -4.27
C GLU A 181 -21.79 6.30 -3.49
N SER A 182 -22.84 5.91 -2.76
CA SER A 182 -23.69 6.85 -2.04
C SER A 182 -23.06 7.43 -0.77
N HIS A 183 -22.06 6.76 -0.19
CA HIS A 183 -21.45 7.15 1.09
C HIS A 183 -19.96 7.54 0.97
N SER A 184 -19.40 7.53 -0.24
CA SER A 184 -17.95 7.70 -0.46
C SER A 184 -17.68 8.75 -1.53
N TYR A 185 -16.48 9.29 -1.51
CA TYR A 185 -15.99 10.15 -2.59
C TYR A 185 -15.26 9.31 -3.63
N GLU A 186 -15.78 9.28 -4.86
CA GLU A 186 -15.08 8.66 -5.98
C GLU A 186 -13.91 9.52 -6.44
N ILE A 187 -12.74 8.89 -6.62
CA ILE A 187 -11.53 9.55 -7.12
C ILE A 187 -11.04 8.87 -8.40
N LYS A 188 -10.43 9.66 -9.28
CA LYS A 188 -9.79 9.17 -10.50
C LYS A 188 -8.29 9.08 -10.29
N SER A 189 -7.66 8.04 -10.82
CA SER A 189 -6.21 7.98 -10.90
C SER A 189 -5.68 9.14 -11.77
N GLY A 190 -4.55 9.69 -11.35
CA GLY A 190 -3.85 10.77 -12.04
C GLY A 190 -2.38 10.41 -12.20
N PHE A 191 -1.55 11.42 -12.51
CA PHE A 191 -0.10 11.25 -12.60
C PHE A 191 0.62 11.79 -11.36
N ARG A 192 0.19 12.96 -10.86
CA ARG A 192 0.81 13.68 -9.74
C ARG A 192 -0.26 14.42 -8.93
N PRO A 193 -0.79 13.82 -7.84
CA PRO A 193 -0.51 12.46 -7.36
C PRO A 193 -1.17 11.36 -8.22
N THR A 194 -0.67 10.12 -8.12
CA THR A 194 -1.25 8.93 -8.79
C THR A 194 -2.68 8.65 -8.31
N LEU A 195 -2.94 8.86 -7.02
CA LEU A 195 -4.22 8.66 -6.37
C LEU A 195 -4.54 9.87 -5.46
N PRO A 196 -5.34 10.84 -5.94
CA PRO A 196 -5.57 12.13 -5.28
C PRO A 196 -6.56 12.06 -4.10
N TYR A 197 -6.35 11.16 -3.14
CA TYR A 197 -7.31 10.92 -2.05
C TYR A 197 -7.46 12.10 -1.08
N LEU A 198 -6.46 12.98 -0.95
CA LEU A 198 -6.54 14.14 -0.04
C LEU A 198 -7.68 15.11 -0.38
N LYS A 199 -8.14 15.15 -1.64
CA LYS A 199 -9.33 15.93 -2.02
C LYS A 199 -10.59 15.45 -1.30
N ALA A 200 -10.74 14.14 -1.11
CA ALA A 200 -11.83 13.58 -0.33
C ALA A 200 -11.64 13.84 1.18
N VAL A 201 -10.39 13.83 1.65
CA VAL A 201 -10.05 14.16 3.04
C VAL A 201 -10.42 15.61 3.38
N ASP A 202 -10.23 16.54 2.46
CA ASP A 202 -10.68 17.93 2.64
C ASP A 202 -12.20 18.01 2.90
N ASN A 203 -13.00 17.19 2.23
CA ASN A 203 -14.44 17.12 2.50
C ASN A 203 -14.72 16.55 3.89
N PHE A 204 -14.03 15.48 4.32
CA PHE A 204 -14.19 14.95 5.68
C PHE A 204 -13.83 15.97 6.76
N ILE A 205 -12.79 16.77 6.53
CA ILE A 205 -12.41 17.85 7.44
C ILE A 205 -13.49 18.94 7.47
N ALA A 206 -14.08 19.29 6.33
CA ALA A 206 -15.16 20.27 6.23
C ALA A 206 -16.46 19.78 6.91
N ASP A 207 -16.81 18.50 6.76
CA ASP A 207 -17.95 17.86 7.42
C ASP A 207 -17.84 17.99 8.94
N ARG A 208 -16.66 17.70 9.48
CA ARG A 208 -16.40 17.79 10.91
C ARG A 208 -16.43 19.20 11.47
N LYS A 209 -16.07 20.23 10.69
CA LYS A 209 -16.15 21.63 11.15
C LYS A 209 -17.59 22.13 11.28
N ARG A 210 -18.56 21.39 10.74
CA ARG A 210 -20.00 21.71 10.81
C ARG A 210 -20.70 21.04 12.00
N GLU A 211 -20.05 20.07 12.65
CA GLU A 211 -20.51 19.40 13.87
C GLU A 211 -20.05 20.17 15.12
#